data_AF-A0A847F6L2-F1
#
_entry.id   AF-A0A847F6L2-F1
#
_cell.length_a   1.000
_cell.length_b   1.000
_cell.length_c   1.000
_cell.angle_alpha   90.00
_cell.angle_beta   90.00
_cell.angle_gamma   90.00
#
_symmetry.space_group_name_H-M   'P 1'
#
loop_
_entity.id
_entity.type
_entity.pdbx_description
1 polymer ?
#
loop_
_entity_poly.entity_id
_entity_poly.type
_entity_poly.pdbx_seq_one_letter_code
_entity_poly.pdbx_strand_id
1 'polypeptide(L)'
;MSEKNDPIAGSPLAELFPTLGRVDETPLEPVHPRVFEADSGAGRAMVFVSYLRLEDIREFHRLMRLRVEAALLAELSTLPYLVFEKPLRALHLHLFEEPAFDPLPAVRAFGFEPYQPGEESRDELARLRAEAQRVGRSFDGDPILSFRAVAADHALEMIDRELRHLLDQQVFGERPGAMIAKLSAILEHRRDLPAFDGTPEALDRLEDALFPKAFGRLRMIPPALFQAFADAVAVAAHRTHGAEVEWAEVHRDEESLPDPPLVRARIAGEEWVHLPLGLHLLRWCVMPRSQGEAVPSVSEWLRDQFEG
;
A
#
# COMPACT_ATOMS: atom_id res chain seq x y z
N MET A 1 -3.30 -41.63 16.90
CA MET A 1 -3.12 -40.46 17.76
C MET A 1 -3.99 -40.68 18.98
N SER A 2 -3.39 -40.65 20.17
CA SER A 2 -4.13 -40.85 21.42
C SER A 2 -5.01 -39.63 21.68
N GLU A 3 -6.32 -39.83 21.74
CA GLU A 3 -7.22 -38.94 22.47
C GLU A 3 -6.69 -38.82 23.90
N LYS A 4 -6.10 -37.68 24.26
CA LYS A 4 -6.03 -37.21 25.66
C LYS A 4 -5.37 -35.85 25.76
N ASN A 5 -6.24 -34.87 26.00
CA ASN A 5 -6.09 -33.68 26.86
C ASN A 5 -6.52 -32.42 26.14
N ASP A 6 -7.79 -32.36 25.77
CA ASP A 6 -8.47 -31.09 25.57
C ASP A 6 -9.20 -30.77 26.89
N PRO A 7 -8.72 -29.82 27.72
CA PRO A 7 -9.24 -29.55 29.06
C PRO A 7 -10.66 -28.94 29.06
N ILE A 8 -11.20 -28.64 27.88
CA ILE A 8 -12.51 -28.01 27.69
C ILE A 8 -13.57 -29.04 27.24
N ALA A 9 -13.13 -30.20 26.72
CA ALA A 9 -13.99 -31.27 26.25
C ALA A 9 -14.78 -31.88 27.43
N GLY A 10 -16.05 -31.46 27.56
CA GLY A 10 -16.98 -31.92 28.61
C GLY A 10 -17.33 -30.87 29.68
N SER A 11 -16.97 -29.60 29.52
CA SER A 11 -17.42 -28.53 30.41
C SER A 11 -18.82 -27.99 30.01
N PRO A 12 -19.61 -27.43 30.95
CA PRO A 12 -20.89 -26.77 30.63
C PRO A 12 -20.74 -25.59 29.66
N LEU A 13 -19.55 -24.99 29.59
CA LEU A 13 -19.20 -23.95 28.63
C LEU A 13 -19.11 -24.48 27.19
N ALA A 14 -18.65 -25.73 27.00
CA ALA A 14 -18.59 -26.38 25.70
C ALA A 14 -19.99 -26.75 25.16
N GLU A 15 -20.96 -27.01 26.05
CA GLU A 15 -22.36 -27.25 25.68
C GLU A 15 -23.09 -25.97 25.26
N LEU A 16 -22.73 -24.82 25.87
CA LEU A 16 -23.30 -23.51 25.55
C LEU A 16 -22.68 -22.88 24.29
N PHE A 17 -21.43 -23.23 23.97
CA PHE A 17 -20.69 -22.71 22.83
C PHE A 17 -19.98 -23.86 22.10
N PRO A 18 -20.66 -24.61 21.21
CA PRO A 18 -20.11 -25.79 20.54
C PRO A 18 -18.92 -25.49 19.60
N THR A 19 -18.59 -24.23 19.40
CA THR A 19 -17.43 -23.74 18.63
C THR A 19 -16.25 -23.33 19.52
N LEU A 20 -16.40 -23.26 20.85
CA LEU A 20 -15.30 -22.93 21.76
C LEU A 20 -14.28 -24.09 21.75
N GLY A 21 -13.11 -23.85 21.14
CA GLY A 21 -12.05 -24.85 20.97
C GLY A 21 -11.90 -25.39 19.55
N ARG A 22 -12.86 -25.14 18.65
CA ARG A 22 -12.67 -25.35 17.22
C ARG A 22 -11.97 -24.13 16.62
N VAL A 23 -10.65 -24.09 16.77
CA VAL A 23 -9.82 -23.31 15.85
C VAL A 23 -9.86 -24.10 14.55
N ASP A 24 -10.78 -23.75 13.63
CA ASP A 24 -10.66 -24.22 12.26
C ASP A 24 -9.23 -23.89 11.82
N GLU A 25 -8.50 -24.90 11.31
CA GLU A 25 -7.14 -24.73 10.81
C GLU A 25 -7.17 -23.57 9.81
N THR A 26 -6.73 -22.39 10.27
CA THR A 26 -6.68 -21.22 9.41
C THR A 26 -5.71 -21.59 8.31
N PRO A 27 -6.10 -21.58 7.03
CA PRO A 27 -5.20 -21.97 5.96
C PRO A 27 -3.95 -21.11 6.09
N LEU A 28 -2.84 -21.76 6.48
CA LEU A 28 -1.56 -21.11 6.67
C LEU A 28 -1.03 -20.81 5.28
N GLU A 29 -1.27 -19.59 4.79
CA GLU A 29 -0.57 -19.13 3.61
C GLU A 29 0.95 -19.10 3.86
N PRO A 30 1.79 -19.36 2.85
CA PRO A 30 3.25 -19.37 2.99
C PRO A 30 3.82 -18.06 3.50
N VAL A 31 3.14 -16.94 3.23
CA VAL A 31 3.38 -15.64 3.85
C VAL A 31 2.13 -15.31 4.65
N HIS A 32 2.26 -15.21 5.96
CA HIS A 32 1.12 -14.94 6.81
C HIS A 32 0.59 -13.53 6.48
N PRO A 33 -0.72 -13.35 6.24
CA PRO A 33 -1.28 -12.13 5.63
C PRO A 33 -1.30 -10.92 6.57
N ARG A 34 -0.60 -10.97 7.71
CA ARG A 34 -0.72 -9.97 8.76
C ARG A 34 0.29 -8.87 8.56
N VAL A 35 -0.21 -7.79 7.95
CA VAL A 35 0.34 -6.46 8.04
C VAL A 35 -0.06 -5.88 9.39
N PHE A 36 0.91 -5.54 10.23
CA PHE A 36 0.67 -4.71 11.41
C PHE A 36 1.68 -3.58 11.47
N GLU A 37 1.34 -2.55 12.24
CA GLU A 37 2.16 -1.37 12.39
C GLU A 37 3.15 -1.52 13.54
N ALA A 38 4.42 -1.28 13.26
CA ALA A 38 5.51 -1.20 14.23
C ALA A 38 6.13 0.21 14.23
N ASP A 39 6.85 0.56 15.30
CA ASP A 39 7.62 1.82 15.33
C ASP A 39 8.89 1.68 14.49
N SER A 40 9.21 2.68 13.68
CA SER A 40 10.43 2.75 12.88
C SER A 40 11.30 3.97 13.26
N GLY A 41 11.04 4.54 14.43
CA GLY A 41 11.67 5.75 14.95
C GLY A 41 10.99 7.00 14.40
N ALA A 42 11.24 7.31 13.13
CA ALA A 42 10.72 8.51 12.45
C ALA A 42 9.29 8.35 11.88
N GLY A 43 8.68 7.18 12.05
CA GLY A 43 7.35 6.85 11.54
C GLY A 43 6.94 5.44 11.91
N ARG A 44 5.95 4.87 11.22
CA ARG A 44 5.56 3.47 11.37
C ARG A 44 6.11 2.58 10.26
N ALA A 45 6.20 1.29 10.54
CA ALA A 45 6.54 0.24 9.58
C ALA A 45 5.37 -0.73 9.41
N MET A 46 5.12 -1.17 8.19
CA MET A 46 4.24 -2.30 7.91
C MET A 46 5.06 -3.59 7.92
N VAL A 47 4.64 -4.55 8.73
CA VAL A 47 5.41 -5.78 8.96
C VAL A 47 4.77 -6.94 8.20
N PHE A 48 5.58 -7.67 7.44
CA PHE A 48 5.24 -8.92 6.76
C PHE A 48 6.00 -10.07 7.43
N VAL A 49 5.38 -11.24 7.51
CA VAL A 49 6.01 -12.39 8.15
C VAL A 49 5.71 -13.69 7.43
N SER A 50 6.70 -14.57 7.36
CA SER A 50 6.53 -15.97 6.99
C SER A 50 6.98 -16.87 8.13
N TYR A 51 6.08 -17.75 8.56
CA TYR A 51 6.36 -18.83 9.52
C TYR A 51 6.56 -20.18 8.83
N LEU A 52 6.44 -20.23 7.50
CA LEU A 52 6.60 -21.45 6.71
C LEU A 52 7.95 -21.42 6.00
N ARG A 53 8.53 -22.60 5.82
CA ARG A 53 9.65 -22.76 4.91
C ARG A 53 9.20 -22.44 3.48
N LEU A 54 9.92 -21.55 2.82
CA LEU A 54 9.66 -21.18 1.43
C LEU A 54 10.36 -22.15 0.48
N GLU A 55 9.63 -22.72 -0.47
CA GLU A 55 10.14 -23.73 -1.40
C GLU A 55 10.38 -23.23 -2.82
N ASP A 56 9.60 -22.23 -3.29
CA ASP A 56 9.70 -21.66 -4.65
C ASP A 56 9.84 -20.13 -4.61
N ILE A 57 10.92 -19.63 -5.20
CA ILE A 57 11.25 -18.21 -5.30
C ILE A 57 10.23 -17.41 -6.13
N ARG A 58 9.67 -18.00 -7.19
CA ARG A 58 8.71 -17.33 -8.08
C ARG A 58 7.37 -17.17 -7.38
N GLU A 59 6.94 -18.23 -6.70
CA GLU A 59 5.71 -18.20 -5.92
C GLU A 59 5.84 -17.23 -4.74
N PHE A 60 6.99 -17.23 -4.07
CA PHE A 60 7.27 -16.27 -3.02
C PHE A 60 7.23 -14.82 -3.52
N HIS A 61 7.88 -14.52 -4.66
CA HIS A 61 7.80 -13.19 -5.28
C HIS A 61 6.34 -12.81 -5.61
N ARG A 62 5.56 -13.73 -6.19
CA ARG A 62 4.15 -13.50 -6.55
C ARG A 62 3.31 -13.15 -5.32
N LEU A 63 3.46 -13.91 -4.24
CA LEU A 63 2.75 -13.68 -2.98
C LEU A 63 3.17 -12.36 -2.34
N MET A 64 4.48 -12.09 -2.29
CA MET A 64 5.00 -10.81 -1.78
C MET A 64 4.47 -9.62 -2.58
N ARG A 65 4.44 -9.72 -3.92
CA ARG A 65 3.87 -8.67 -4.78
C ARG A 65 2.43 -8.37 -4.39
N LEU A 66 1.59 -9.39 -4.29
CA LEU A 66 0.19 -9.22 -3.93
C LEU A 66 0.04 -8.55 -2.56
N ARG A 67 0.81 -8.99 -1.56
CA ARG A 67 0.72 -8.48 -0.19
C ARG A 67 1.23 -7.05 -0.06
N VAL A 68 2.37 -6.73 -0.67
CA VAL A 68 2.93 -5.38 -0.67
C VAL A 68 2.02 -4.44 -1.44
N GLU A 69 1.55 -4.84 -2.62
CA GLU A 69 0.66 -3.99 -3.43
C GLU A 69 -0.65 -3.70 -2.70
N ALA A 70 -1.30 -4.71 -2.10
CA ALA A 70 -2.53 -4.48 -1.34
C ALA A 70 -2.29 -3.60 -0.10
N ALA A 71 -1.20 -3.83 0.65
CA ALA A 71 -0.90 -3.09 1.86
C ALA A 71 -0.63 -1.60 1.57
N LEU A 72 0.21 -1.32 0.56
CA LEU A 72 0.51 0.05 0.16
C LEU A 72 -0.69 0.74 -0.49
N LEU A 73 -1.51 0.01 -1.25
CA LEU A 73 -2.71 0.60 -1.82
C LEU A 73 -3.73 0.93 -0.73
N ALA A 74 -3.94 0.05 0.25
CA ALA A 74 -4.79 0.33 1.41
C ALA A 74 -4.30 1.57 2.18
N GLU A 75 -2.99 1.68 2.39
CA GLU A 75 -2.37 2.86 2.99
C GLU A 75 -2.70 4.15 2.23
N LEU A 76 -2.44 4.16 0.92
CA LEU A 76 -2.62 5.34 0.07
C LEU A 76 -4.09 5.70 -0.16
N SER A 77 -4.98 4.75 0.05
CA SER A 77 -6.44 4.93 -0.08
C SER A 77 -7.09 5.41 1.21
N THR A 78 -6.34 5.52 2.31
CA THR A 78 -6.83 6.03 3.59
C THR A 78 -7.54 7.37 3.42
N LEU A 79 -8.74 7.49 3.99
CA LEU A 79 -9.56 8.69 3.88
C LEU A 79 -8.78 9.92 4.38
N PRO A 80 -8.87 11.08 3.70
CA PRO A 80 -8.04 12.25 4.01
C PRO A 80 -8.12 12.76 5.46
N TYR A 81 -9.24 12.50 6.15
CA TYR A 81 -9.46 12.89 7.55
C TYR A 81 -9.05 11.82 8.57
N LEU A 82 -8.77 10.59 8.15
CA LEU A 82 -8.21 9.55 9.00
C LEU A 82 -6.70 9.76 9.10
N VAL A 83 -6.29 10.54 10.09
CA VAL A 83 -4.89 10.94 10.28
C VAL A 83 -4.18 9.92 11.15
N PHE A 84 -3.20 9.22 10.57
CA PHE A 84 -2.23 8.50 11.37
C PHE A 84 -1.28 9.49 12.05
N GLU A 85 -1.02 9.29 13.35
CA GLU A 85 -0.07 10.12 14.11
C GLU A 85 1.35 10.06 13.52
N LYS A 86 1.71 8.91 12.95
CA LYS A 86 3.01 8.64 12.32
C LYS A 86 2.83 8.19 10.86
N PRO A 87 3.59 8.75 9.90
CA PRO A 87 3.54 8.31 8.51
C PRO A 87 4.20 6.94 8.33
N LEU A 88 3.79 6.19 7.31
CA LEU A 88 4.49 4.98 6.90
C LEU A 88 5.89 5.31 6.37
N ARG A 89 6.93 4.78 7.00
CA ARG A 89 8.34 5.04 6.65
C ARG A 89 9.11 3.78 6.29
N ALA A 90 8.60 2.59 6.59
CA ALA A 90 9.27 1.34 6.22
C ALA A 90 8.30 0.19 5.99
N LEU A 91 8.78 -0.84 5.31
CA LEU A 91 8.23 -2.18 5.32
C LEU A 91 9.28 -3.12 5.92
N HIS A 92 8.86 -4.00 6.82
CA HIS A 92 9.72 -5.06 7.37
C HIS A 92 9.23 -6.41 6.88
N LEU A 93 10.13 -7.34 6.59
CA LEU A 93 9.81 -8.72 6.26
C LEU A 93 10.65 -9.64 7.12
N HIS A 94 10.01 -10.55 7.85
CA HIS A 94 10.68 -11.52 8.71
C HIS A 94 10.37 -12.95 8.27
N LEU A 95 11.42 -13.76 8.12
CA LEU A 95 11.33 -15.18 7.81
C LEU A 95 11.82 -15.97 9.03
N PHE A 96 10.94 -16.73 9.67
CA PHE A 96 11.26 -17.55 10.85
C PHE A 96 11.79 -18.94 10.50
N GLU A 97 11.66 -19.35 9.24
CA GLU A 97 12.16 -20.62 8.71
C GLU A 97 13.18 -20.36 7.61
N GLU A 98 14.21 -21.19 7.53
CA GLU A 98 15.24 -21.05 6.50
C GLU A 98 14.69 -21.44 5.11
N PRO A 99 14.66 -20.51 4.13
CA PRO A 99 14.15 -20.81 2.80
C PRO A 99 15.05 -21.80 2.05
N ALA A 100 14.49 -22.55 1.10
CA ALA A 100 15.25 -23.48 0.26
C ALA A 100 16.09 -22.80 -0.84
N PHE A 101 16.08 -21.47 -0.89
CA PHE A 101 16.71 -20.62 -1.91
C PHE A 101 17.14 -19.28 -1.30
N ASP A 102 17.97 -18.49 -2.00
CA ASP A 102 18.24 -17.10 -1.61
C ASP A 102 16.99 -16.23 -1.88
N PRO A 103 16.31 -15.69 -0.85
CA PRO A 103 15.07 -14.93 -1.04
C PRO A 103 15.30 -13.49 -1.52
N LEU A 104 16.53 -12.96 -1.43
CA LEU A 104 16.79 -11.55 -1.71
C LEU A 104 16.38 -11.12 -3.15
N PRO A 105 16.64 -11.90 -4.21
CA PRO A 105 16.20 -11.55 -5.56
C PRO A 105 14.67 -11.43 -5.70
N ALA A 106 13.89 -12.19 -4.93
CA ALA A 106 12.42 -12.13 -4.97
C ALA A 106 11.88 -10.85 -4.32
N VAL A 107 12.56 -10.30 -3.31
CA VAL A 107 12.05 -9.18 -2.52
C VAL A 107 12.70 -7.84 -2.88
N ARG A 108 13.86 -7.84 -3.53
CA ARG A 108 14.57 -6.63 -3.95
C ARG A 108 13.74 -5.73 -4.87
N ALA A 109 12.86 -6.31 -5.68
CA ALA A 109 11.93 -5.56 -6.54
C ALA A 109 10.97 -4.64 -5.74
N PHE A 110 10.75 -4.93 -4.45
CA PHE A 110 9.95 -4.09 -3.55
C PHE A 110 10.82 -3.21 -2.64
N GLY A 111 12.12 -3.11 -2.91
CA GLY A 111 13.05 -2.25 -2.17
C GLY A 111 13.56 -2.86 -0.87
N PHE A 112 13.29 -4.15 -0.65
CA PHE A 112 13.81 -4.86 0.52
C PHE A 112 15.31 -5.09 0.40
N GLU A 113 16.03 -4.70 1.44
CA GLU A 113 17.45 -4.98 1.65
C GLU A 113 17.63 -5.81 2.93
N PRO A 114 18.70 -6.61 3.06
CA PRO A 114 19.00 -7.33 4.29
C PRO A 114 19.03 -6.38 5.49
N TYR A 115 18.36 -6.78 6.57
CA TYR A 115 18.20 -6.00 7.78
C TYR A 115 18.47 -6.89 8.99
N GLN A 116 19.16 -6.35 10.00
CA GLN A 116 19.35 -7.02 11.28
C GLN A 116 18.53 -6.29 12.33
N PRO A 117 17.44 -6.89 12.85
CA PRO A 117 16.60 -6.27 13.87
C PRO A 117 17.41 -5.90 15.12
N GLY A 118 17.30 -4.65 15.56
CA GLY A 118 17.90 -4.15 16.80
C GLY A 118 16.92 -4.12 17.97
N GLU A 119 17.27 -3.36 19.01
CA GLU A 119 16.43 -3.14 20.20
C GLU A 119 15.09 -2.48 19.85
N GLU A 120 15.07 -1.63 18.82
CA GLU A 120 13.89 -0.95 18.29
C GLU A 120 12.82 -1.92 17.76
N SER A 121 13.21 -3.12 17.32
CA SER A 121 12.32 -4.15 16.81
C SER A 121 11.87 -5.13 17.90
N ARG A 122 12.24 -4.92 19.17
CA ARG A 122 11.93 -5.88 20.26
C ARG A 122 10.44 -6.15 20.40
N ASP A 123 9.62 -5.11 20.43
CA ASP A 123 8.16 -5.21 20.58
C ASP A 123 7.52 -5.83 19.33
N GLU A 124 8.02 -5.46 18.16
CA GLU A 124 7.62 -6.06 16.87
C GLU A 124 7.87 -7.57 16.87
N LEU A 125 9.09 -8.01 17.19
CA LEU A 125 9.45 -9.43 17.24
C LEU A 125 8.70 -10.19 18.33
N ALA A 126 8.43 -9.57 19.48
CA ALA A 126 7.60 -10.17 20.53
C ALA A 126 6.16 -10.42 20.05
N ARG A 127 5.56 -9.46 19.33
CA ARG A 127 4.23 -9.63 18.72
C ARG A 127 4.23 -10.75 17.68
N LEU A 128 5.26 -10.84 16.83
CA LEU A 128 5.40 -11.91 15.86
C LEU A 128 5.47 -13.29 16.52
N ARG A 129 6.25 -13.43 17.60
CA ARG A 129 6.32 -14.70 18.35
C ARG A 129 4.98 -15.08 18.99
N ALA A 130 4.28 -14.11 19.59
CA ALA A 130 2.95 -14.36 20.15
C ALA A 130 1.93 -14.76 19.07
N GLU A 131 2.01 -14.15 17.88
CA GLU A 131 1.18 -14.51 16.74
C GLU A 131 1.49 -15.90 16.22
N ALA A 132 2.77 -16.28 16.13
CA ALA A 132 3.18 -17.64 15.79
C ALA A 132 2.52 -18.67 16.73
N GLN A 133 2.55 -18.40 18.04
CA GLN A 133 1.91 -19.25 19.06
C GLN A 133 0.41 -19.37 18.84
N ARG A 134 -0.26 -18.27 18.50
CA ARG A 134 -1.70 -18.24 18.20
C ARG A 134 -2.07 -19.13 17.01
N VAL A 135 -1.16 -19.28 16.04
CA VAL A 135 -1.35 -20.14 14.85
C VAL A 135 -0.70 -21.52 15.00
N GLY A 136 -0.41 -21.95 16.24
CA GLY A 136 0.07 -23.29 16.55
C GLY A 136 1.56 -23.52 16.26
N ARG A 137 2.35 -22.47 16.10
CA ARG A 137 3.81 -22.53 15.91
C ARG A 137 4.55 -21.90 17.10
N SER A 138 5.72 -22.41 17.45
CA SER A 138 6.55 -21.78 18.48
C SER A 138 7.96 -21.59 17.95
N PHE A 139 8.49 -20.39 18.15
CA PHE A 139 9.86 -20.04 17.81
C PHE A 139 10.52 -19.45 19.04
N ASP A 140 11.61 -20.08 19.48
CA ASP A 140 12.35 -19.68 20.69
C ASP A 140 13.35 -18.53 20.41
N GLY A 141 13.59 -18.20 19.14
CA GLY A 141 14.58 -17.22 18.69
C GLY A 141 14.01 -16.05 17.89
N ASP A 142 14.93 -15.25 17.36
CA ASP A 142 14.64 -14.19 16.40
C ASP A 142 14.48 -14.78 14.98
N PRO A 143 13.92 -14.04 14.01
CA PRO A 143 13.80 -14.50 12.63
C PRO A 143 15.16 -14.89 12.05
N ILE A 144 15.20 -15.94 11.24
CA ILE A 144 16.41 -16.41 10.55
C ILE A 144 16.90 -15.38 9.54
N LEU A 145 15.97 -14.76 8.81
CA LEU A 145 16.25 -13.69 7.87
C LEU A 145 15.27 -12.54 8.09
N SER A 146 15.78 -11.31 8.00
CA SER A 146 14.96 -10.10 8.04
C SER A 146 15.37 -9.15 6.92
N PHE A 147 14.38 -8.46 6.37
CA PHE A 147 14.57 -7.47 5.32
C PHE A 147 13.81 -6.20 5.63
N ARG A 148 14.33 -5.08 5.14
CA ARG A 148 13.72 -3.76 5.32
C ARG A 148 13.68 -3.01 3.99
N ALA A 149 12.52 -2.48 3.65
CA ALA A 149 12.36 -1.46 2.62
C ALA A 149 12.07 -0.13 3.30
N VAL A 150 12.73 0.95 2.86
CA VAL A 150 12.59 2.27 3.48
C VAL A 150 11.94 3.23 2.49
N ALA A 151 11.03 4.06 3.00
CA ALA A 151 10.46 5.16 2.23
C ALA A 151 11.50 6.27 2.06
N ALA A 152 11.58 6.81 0.85
CA ALA A 152 12.31 8.03 0.56
C ALA A 152 11.72 9.18 1.39
N ASP A 153 12.61 10.06 1.84
CA ASP A 153 12.17 11.29 2.48
C ASP A 153 11.59 12.25 1.43
N HIS A 154 10.59 13.01 1.81
CA HIS A 154 9.92 13.96 0.94
C HIS A 154 9.45 15.18 1.74
N ALA A 155 9.67 16.38 1.21
CA ALA A 155 9.20 17.61 1.84
C ALA A 155 7.75 17.93 1.42
N LEU A 156 6.80 17.09 1.86
CA LEU A 156 5.37 17.19 1.51
C LEU A 156 4.47 17.40 2.73
N GLU A 157 4.99 17.37 3.95
CA GLU A 157 4.20 17.39 5.20
C GLU A 157 3.31 18.64 5.30
N MET A 158 3.84 19.80 4.88
CA MET A 158 3.08 21.05 4.91
C MET A 158 2.00 21.10 3.83
N ILE A 159 2.27 20.54 2.64
CA ILE A 159 1.32 20.47 1.53
C ILE A 159 0.18 19.51 1.89
N ASP A 160 0.53 18.34 2.42
CA ASP A 160 -0.44 17.34 2.89
C ASP A 160 -1.35 17.90 4.00
N ARG A 161 -0.77 18.55 5.02
CA ARG A 161 -1.56 19.15 6.11
C ARG A 161 -2.56 20.19 5.59
N GLU A 162 -2.13 21.05 4.68
CA GLU A 162 -2.99 22.06 4.09
C GLU A 162 -4.06 21.45 3.19
N LEU A 163 -3.71 20.45 2.38
CA LEU A 163 -4.65 19.73 1.54
C LEU A 163 -5.73 19.04 2.38
N ARG A 164 -5.34 18.32 3.43
CA ARG A 164 -6.28 17.68 4.36
C ARG A 164 -7.20 18.70 5.02
N HIS A 165 -6.67 19.86 5.42
CA HIS A 165 -7.50 20.94 5.97
C HIS A 165 -8.54 21.46 4.96
N LEU A 166 -8.16 21.63 3.69
CA LEU A 166 -9.09 22.05 2.64
C LEU A 166 -10.07 20.94 2.23
N LEU A 167 -9.67 19.68 2.31
CA LEU A 167 -10.53 18.54 2.02
C LEU A 167 -11.57 18.33 3.12
N ASP A 168 -11.20 18.55 4.38
CA ASP A 168 -12.04 18.26 5.54
C ASP A 168 -12.56 16.81 5.47
N GLN A 169 -13.86 16.58 5.26
CA GLN A 169 -14.46 15.25 5.12
C GLN A 169 -14.69 14.81 3.68
N GLN A 170 -14.22 15.58 2.69
CA GLN A 170 -14.40 15.23 1.29
C GLN A 170 -13.60 13.97 0.94
N VAL A 171 -14.28 13.01 0.31
CA VAL A 171 -13.68 11.75 -0.16
C VAL A 171 -13.52 11.72 -1.67
N PHE A 172 -12.70 10.79 -2.15
CA PHE A 172 -12.49 10.59 -3.58
C PHE A 172 -13.82 10.25 -4.28
N GLY A 173 -14.01 10.80 -5.48
CA GLY A 173 -15.20 10.54 -6.31
C GLY A 173 -16.47 11.31 -5.94
N GLU A 174 -16.57 11.88 -4.73
CA GLU A 174 -17.74 12.68 -4.32
C GLU A 174 -17.95 13.92 -5.20
N ARG A 175 -16.85 14.58 -5.57
CA ARG A 175 -16.85 15.76 -6.48
C ARG A 175 -15.70 15.62 -7.48
N PRO A 176 -15.97 15.17 -8.71
CA PRO A 176 -14.95 14.98 -9.75
C PRO A 176 -14.06 16.22 -9.93
N GLY A 177 -12.73 16.03 -9.90
CA GLY A 177 -11.74 17.08 -10.12
C GLY A 177 -11.51 18.03 -8.93
N ALA A 178 -12.27 17.93 -7.84
CA ALA A 178 -12.16 18.86 -6.73
C ALA A 178 -10.91 18.64 -5.87
N MET A 179 -10.40 17.40 -5.78
CA MET A 179 -9.19 17.12 -5.00
C MET A 179 -7.96 17.70 -5.72
N ILE A 180 -7.86 17.50 -7.03
CA ILE A 180 -6.78 18.10 -7.81
C ILE A 180 -6.89 19.63 -7.85
N ALA A 181 -8.08 20.21 -7.94
CA ALA A 181 -8.23 21.67 -7.90
C ALA A 181 -7.67 22.28 -6.60
N LYS A 182 -7.95 21.64 -5.45
CA LYS A 182 -7.40 22.06 -4.15
C LYS A 182 -5.89 21.88 -4.06
N LEU A 183 -5.37 20.73 -4.49
CA LEU A 183 -3.93 20.49 -4.51
C LEU A 183 -3.21 21.49 -5.42
N SER A 184 -3.75 21.76 -6.61
CA SER A 184 -3.21 22.71 -7.57
C SER A 184 -3.07 24.11 -6.95
N ALA A 185 -4.09 24.61 -6.24
CA ALA A 185 -4.02 25.91 -5.59
C ALA A 185 -2.92 25.97 -4.52
N ILE A 186 -2.72 24.88 -3.76
CA ILE A 186 -1.64 24.80 -2.77
C ILE A 186 -0.27 24.80 -3.45
N LEU A 187 -0.10 24.03 -4.53
CA LEU A 187 1.16 23.93 -5.26
C LEU A 187 1.52 25.24 -5.97
N GLU A 188 0.53 25.94 -6.52
CA GLU A 188 0.70 27.29 -7.07
C GLU A 188 1.22 28.25 -6.01
N HIS A 189 0.60 28.27 -4.82
CA HIS A 189 1.02 29.16 -3.74
C HIS A 189 2.38 28.79 -3.12
N ARG A 190 2.65 27.49 -2.88
CA ARG A 190 3.82 27.04 -2.12
C ARG A 190 5.06 26.76 -2.97
N ARG A 191 4.86 26.41 -4.23
CA ARG A 191 5.94 25.96 -5.13
C ARG A 191 6.01 26.74 -6.44
N ASP A 192 5.19 27.79 -6.59
CA ASP A 192 5.14 28.62 -7.80
C ASP A 192 4.92 27.79 -9.07
N LEU A 193 4.13 26.71 -8.93
CA LEU A 193 3.78 25.84 -10.05
C LEU A 193 2.53 26.41 -10.77
N PRO A 194 2.47 26.38 -12.11
CA PRO A 194 1.27 26.77 -12.83
C PRO A 194 0.06 25.93 -12.38
N ALA A 195 -1.13 26.54 -12.37
CA ALA A 195 -2.36 25.83 -12.09
C ALA A 195 -2.53 24.61 -13.02
N PHE A 196 -3.02 23.50 -12.46
CA PHE A 196 -3.27 22.27 -13.20
C PHE A 196 -4.45 22.46 -14.14
N ASP A 197 -4.21 22.30 -15.44
CA ASP A 197 -5.18 22.51 -16.51
C ASP A 197 -5.62 21.20 -17.20
N GLY A 198 -5.10 20.05 -16.77
CA GLY A 198 -5.43 18.73 -17.31
C GLY A 198 -4.67 18.36 -18.58
N THR A 199 -3.65 19.12 -18.98
CA THR A 199 -2.76 18.78 -20.10
C THR A 199 -1.75 17.68 -19.72
N PRO A 200 -1.19 16.93 -20.70
CA PRO A 200 -0.10 15.98 -20.46
C PRO A 200 1.08 16.62 -19.72
N GLU A 201 1.48 17.82 -20.11
CA GLU A 201 2.60 18.54 -19.52
C GLU A 201 2.29 18.98 -18.08
N ALA A 202 1.04 19.31 -17.76
CA ALA A 202 0.64 19.58 -16.38
C ALA A 202 0.67 18.32 -15.51
N LEU A 203 0.33 17.16 -16.07
CA LEU A 203 0.39 15.89 -15.36
C LEU A 203 1.84 15.46 -15.08
N ASP A 204 2.73 15.61 -16.05
CA ASP A 204 4.16 15.33 -15.88
C ASP A 204 4.80 16.25 -14.83
N ARG A 205 4.49 17.55 -14.86
CA ARG A 205 4.95 18.50 -13.83
C ARG A 205 4.43 18.12 -12.43
N LEU A 206 3.20 17.65 -12.34
CA LEU A 206 2.61 17.21 -11.07
C LEU A 206 3.28 15.93 -10.57
N GLU A 207 3.56 14.96 -11.45
CA GLU A 207 4.32 13.75 -11.11
C GLU A 207 5.70 14.13 -10.53
N ASP A 208 6.45 14.98 -11.23
CA ASP A 208 7.77 15.44 -10.80
C ASP A 208 7.73 16.23 -9.48
N ALA A 209 6.65 16.97 -9.23
CA ALA A 209 6.49 17.73 -7.99
C ALA A 209 6.19 16.82 -6.78
N LEU A 210 5.42 15.75 -6.97
CA LEU A 210 4.97 14.90 -5.87
C LEU A 210 5.93 13.75 -5.57
N PHE A 211 6.55 13.14 -6.58
CA PHE A 211 7.32 11.92 -6.40
C PHE A 211 8.83 12.17 -6.47
N PRO A 212 9.59 11.86 -5.40
CA PRO A 212 11.04 12.08 -5.40
C PRO A 212 11.77 11.14 -6.36
N LYS A 213 12.87 11.63 -6.94
CA LYS A 213 13.84 10.80 -7.67
C LYS A 213 14.68 9.99 -6.68
N ALA A 214 14.10 8.91 -6.16
CA ALA A 214 14.74 7.98 -5.25
C ALA A 214 14.79 6.57 -5.84
N PHE A 215 15.98 6.00 -5.95
CA PHE A 215 16.21 4.65 -6.49
C PHE A 215 16.34 3.63 -5.37
N GLY A 216 15.80 2.43 -5.57
CA GLY A 216 15.83 1.34 -4.58
C GLY A 216 15.00 1.56 -3.32
N ARG A 217 14.28 2.69 -3.21
CA ARG A 217 13.46 3.06 -2.06
C ARG A 217 11.99 3.22 -2.47
N LEU A 218 11.09 3.05 -1.50
CA LEU A 218 9.67 3.34 -1.69
C LEU A 218 9.49 4.85 -1.82
N ARG A 219 8.81 5.31 -2.86
CA ARG A 219 8.50 6.73 -3.11
C ARG A 219 7.13 7.04 -2.55
N MET A 220 6.93 6.68 -1.27
CA MET A 220 5.68 6.93 -0.56
C MET A 220 5.33 8.41 -0.59
N ILE A 221 4.04 8.70 -0.71
CA ILE A 221 3.49 10.05 -0.53
C ILE A 221 2.30 9.95 0.43
N PRO A 222 1.90 11.07 1.05
CA PRO A 222 0.69 11.11 1.86
C PRO A 222 -0.59 10.69 1.10
N PRO A 223 -1.53 9.97 1.75
CA PRO A 223 -2.75 9.45 1.10
C PRO A 223 -3.59 10.50 0.37
N ALA A 224 -3.78 11.68 0.98
CA ALA A 224 -4.55 12.76 0.37
C ALA A 224 -3.92 13.26 -0.94
N LEU A 225 -2.59 13.30 -1.01
CA LEU A 225 -1.86 13.68 -2.23
C LEU A 225 -1.97 12.60 -3.30
N PHE A 226 -1.95 11.33 -2.91
CA PHE A 226 -2.15 10.21 -3.84
C PHE A 226 -3.55 10.23 -4.46
N GLN A 227 -4.59 10.44 -3.66
CA GLN A 227 -5.96 10.55 -4.15
C GLN A 227 -6.17 11.77 -5.06
N ALA A 228 -5.59 12.92 -4.70
CA ALA A 228 -5.61 14.11 -5.56
C ALA A 228 -4.84 13.89 -6.87
N PHE A 229 -3.75 13.11 -6.86
CA PHE A 229 -3.05 12.74 -8.09
C PHE A 229 -3.87 11.79 -8.96
N ALA A 230 -4.55 10.80 -8.37
CA ALA A 230 -5.49 9.94 -9.11
C ALA A 230 -6.64 10.77 -9.75
N ASP A 231 -7.16 11.77 -9.04
CA ASP A 231 -8.17 12.71 -9.55
C ASP A 231 -7.61 13.54 -10.72
N ALA A 232 -6.34 13.95 -10.65
CA ALA A 232 -5.65 14.66 -11.74
C ALA A 232 -5.58 13.83 -13.03
N VAL A 233 -5.27 12.53 -12.92
CA VAL A 233 -5.21 11.62 -14.07
C VAL A 233 -6.59 11.47 -14.71
N ALA A 234 -7.64 11.32 -13.89
CA ALA A 234 -9.02 11.23 -14.37
C ALA A 234 -9.48 12.53 -15.07
N VAL A 235 -9.10 13.71 -14.53
CA VAL A 235 -9.34 14.99 -15.19
C VAL A 235 -8.57 15.11 -16.51
N ALA A 236 -7.31 14.69 -16.55
CA ALA A 236 -6.51 14.71 -17.77
C ALA A 236 -7.09 13.80 -18.86
N ALA A 237 -7.61 12.63 -18.48
CA ALA A 237 -8.31 11.72 -19.40
C ALA A 237 -9.50 12.41 -20.07
N HIS A 238 -10.34 13.08 -19.27
CA HIS A 238 -11.49 13.82 -19.78
C HIS A 238 -11.09 15.00 -20.68
N ARG A 239 -10.10 15.80 -20.25
CA ARG A 239 -9.70 17.04 -20.93
C ARG A 239 -8.92 16.81 -22.22
N THR A 240 -7.98 15.87 -22.20
CA THR A 240 -7.04 15.65 -23.30
C THR A 240 -7.59 14.68 -24.34
N HIS A 241 -8.27 13.62 -23.90
CA HIS A 241 -8.76 12.56 -24.78
C HIS A 241 -10.26 12.67 -25.09
N GLY A 242 -10.95 13.68 -24.54
CA GLY A 242 -12.40 13.83 -24.70
C GLY A 242 -13.20 12.67 -24.12
N ALA A 243 -12.59 11.87 -23.24
CA ALA A 243 -13.22 10.71 -22.64
C ALA A 243 -14.35 11.13 -21.70
N GLU A 244 -15.44 10.38 -21.68
CA GLU A 244 -16.38 10.43 -20.57
C GLU A 244 -15.77 9.64 -19.41
N VAL A 245 -15.69 10.24 -18.23
CA VAL A 245 -15.07 9.63 -17.05
C VAL A 245 -16.07 9.61 -15.90
N GLU A 246 -16.14 8.49 -15.20
CA GLU A 246 -16.92 8.34 -13.99
C GLU A 246 -16.03 7.87 -12.84
N TRP A 247 -16.13 8.58 -11.71
CA TRP A 247 -15.42 8.27 -10.48
C TRP A 247 -16.28 7.36 -9.62
N ALA A 248 -15.69 6.32 -9.06
CA ALA A 248 -16.32 5.58 -7.98
C ALA A 248 -16.13 6.36 -6.68
N GLU A 249 -17.24 6.79 -6.08
CA GLU A 249 -17.21 7.40 -4.75
C GLU A 249 -16.76 6.36 -3.71
N VAL A 250 -15.77 6.73 -2.90
CA VAL A 250 -15.27 5.86 -1.83
C VAL A 250 -16.22 5.90 -0.64
N HIS A 251 -16.54 4.73 -0.08
CA HIS A 251 -17.38 4.63 1.10
C HIS A 251 -16.70 5.24 2.34
N ARG A 252 -17.48 5.95 3.16
CA ARG A 252 -17.03 6.61 4.40
C ARG A 252 -17.11 5.67 5.62
N ASP A 253 -16.79 4.40 5.44
CA ASP A 253 -16.80 3.43 6.53
C ASP A 253 -15.41 3.33 7.16
N GLU A 254 -15.26 3.95 8.33
CA GLU A 254 -14.01 4.00 9.10
C GLU A 254 -13.58 2.63 9.67
N GLU A 255 -14.51 1.68 9.78
CA GLU A 255 -14.22 0.32 10.25
C GLU A 255 -13.82 -0.62 9.10
N SER A 256 -14.05 -0.21 7.85
CA SER A 256 -13.69 -0.96 6.66
C SER A 256 -12.31 -0.60 6.11
N LEU A 257 -11.74 -1.50 5.31
CA LEU A 257 -10.59 -1.13 4.48
C LEU A 257 -11.07 -0.15 3.39
N PRO A 258 -10.44 1.03 3.26
CA PRO A 258 -10.89 2.04 2.31
C PRO A 258 -10.77 1.54 0.87
N ASP A 259 -11.80 1.78 0.07
CA ASP A 259 -11.78 1.46 -1.36
C ASP A 259 -10.69 2.27 -2.07
N PRO A 260 -9.91 1.64 -2.97
CA PRO A 260 -8.93 2.37 -3.73
C PRO A 260 -9.58 3.37 -4.71
N PRO A 261 -8.88 4.45 -5.09
CA PRO A 261 -9.34 5.33 -6.16
C PRO A 261 -9.60 4.56 -7.45
N LEU A 262 -10.87 4.54 -7.87
CA LEU A 262 -11.33 3.81 -9.04
C LEU A 262 -12.08 4.77 -9.97
N VAL A 263 -11.77 4.67 -11.25
CA VAL A 263 -12.52 5.36 -12.30
C VAL A 263 -12.77 4.41 -13.47
N ARG A 264 -13.82 4.71 -14.22
CA ARG A 264 -14.04 4.14 -15.55
C ARG A 264 -14.09 5.27 -16.57
N ALA A 265 -13.63 4.99 -17.78
CA ALA A 265 -13.65 5.92 -18.87
C ALA A 265 -14.18 5.26 -20.14
N ARG A 266 -14.74 6.06 -21.05
CA ARG A 266 -15.04 5.63 -22.42
C ARG A 266 -14.78 6.76 -23.40
N ILE A 267 -14.31 6.41 -24.59
CA ILE A 267 -14.36 7.29 -25.76
C ILE A 267 -15.78 7.19 -26.36
N ALA A 268 -16.25 8.26 -27.00
CA ALA A 268 -17.59 8.31 -27.58
C ALA A 268 -17.85 7.13 -28.54
N GLY A 269 -18.85 6.30 -28.21
CA GLY A 269 -19.22 5.13 -28.99
C GLY A 269 -18.49 3.83 -28.62
N GLU A 270 -17.58 3.87 -27.65
CA GLU A 270 -16.87 2.70 -27.13
C GLU A 270 -17.47 2.16 -25.82
N GLU A 271 -17.03 0.96 -25.43
CA GLU A 271 -17.40 0.36 -24.15
C GLU A 271 -16.71 1.05 -22.98
N TRP A 272 -17.33 0.98 -21.80
CA TRP A 272 -16.71 1.47 -20.57
C TRP A 272 -15.54 0.58 -20.18
N VAL A 273 -14.37 1.20 -20.00
CA VAL A 273 -13.16 0.52 -19.54
C VAL A 273 -12.82 1.01 -18.14
N HIS A 274 -12.51 0.06 -17.25
CA HIS A 274 -11.96 0.38 -15.93
C HIS A 274 -10.51 0.82 -16.09
N LEU A 275 -10.18 2.02 -15.62
CA LEU A 275 -8.79 2.45 -15.52
C LEU A 275 -8.24 1.99 -14.16
N PRO A 276 -7.24 1.10 -14.12
CA PRO A 276 -6.69 0.59 -12.86
C PRO A 276 -5.75 1.61 -12.19
N LEU A 277 -6.22 2.85 -12.03
CA LEU A 277 -5.42 4.00 -11.60
C LEU A 277 -4.67 3.73 -10.31
N GLY A 278 -5.36 3.34 -9.23
CA GLY A 278 -4.70 3.11 -7.94
C GLY A 278 -3.52 2.13 -8.03
N LEU A 279 -3.72 0.96 -8.64
CA LEU A 279 -2.67 -0.04 -8.78
C LEU A 279 -1.57 0.40 -9.75
N HIS A 280 -1.93 1.04 -10.85
CA HIS A 280 -0.97 1.52 -11.84
C HIS A 280 -0.08 2.60 -11.22
N LEU A 281 -0.66 3.63 -10.62
CA LEU A 281 0.04 4.73 -9.96
C LEU A 281 0.88 4.24 -8.77
N LEU A 282 0.41 3.23 -8.03
CA LEU A 282 1.24 2.58 -7.00
C LEU A 282 2.52 1.99 -7.61
N ARG A 283 2.38 1.16 -8.65
CA ARG A 283 3.52 0.52 -9.32
C ARG A 283 4.45 1.55 -9.96
N TRP A 284 3.88 2.56 -10.60
CA TRP A 284 4.64 3.55 -11.34
C TRP A 284 5.30 4.59 -10.46
N CYS A 285 4.59 5.11 -9.46
CA CYS A 285 5.00 6.32 -8.73
C CYS A 285 5.49 6.02 -7.32
N VAL A 286 5.06 4.90 -6.71
CA VAL A 286 5.38 4.57 -5.31
C VAL A 286 6.39 3.44 -5.18
N MET A 287 6.26 2.38 -5.98
CA MET A 287 7.20 1.25 -5.91
C MET A 287 8.64 1.67 -6.27
N PRO A 288 9.67 0.96 -5.79
CA PRO A 288 11.05 1.35 -6.05
C PRO A 288 11.41 1.24 -7.52
N ARG A 289 12.16 2.22 -8.02
CA ARG A 289 12.75 2.19 -9.37
C ARG A 289 14.24 1.87 -9.29
N SER A 290 14.74 1.17 -10.31
CA SER A 290 16.18 0.98 -10.51
C SER A 290 16.80 2.21 -11.17
N GLN A 291 18.08 2.45 -10.90
CA GLN A 291 18.81 3.52 -11.59
C GLN A 291 18.92 3.19 -13.08
N GLY A 292 18.50 4.12 -13.94
CA GLY A 292 18.50 3.93 -15.39
C GLY A 292 17.33 3.11 -15.93
N GLU A 293 16.36 2.74 -15.09
CA GLU A 293 15.11 2.15 -15.54
C GLU A 293 14.32 3.19 -16.35
N ALA A 294 14.01 2.86 -17.61
CA ALA A 294 13.14 3.67 -18.45
C ALA A 294 11.68 3.35 -18.11
N VAL A 295 11.02 4.28 -17.42
CA VAL A 295 9.61 4.19 -17.05
C VAL A 295 8.90 5.35 -17.74
N PRO A 296 7.84 5.08 -18.53
CA PRO A 296 7.08 6.15 -19.17
C PRO A 296 6.42 7.04 -18.12
N SER A 297 6.18 8.31 -18.45
CA SER A 297 5.43 9.21 -17.57
C SER A 297 3.98 8.75 -17.43
N VAL A 298 3.29 9.24 -16.40
CA VAL A 298 1.85 8.94 -16.24
C VAL A 298 1.05 9.48 -17.43
N SER A 299 1.46 10.60 -18.04
CA SER A 299 0.78 11.13 -19.23
C SER A 299 0.99 10.27 -20.48
N GLU A 300 2.18 9.70 -20.67
CA GLU A 300 2.46 8.73 -21.74
C GLU A 300 1.63 7.46 -21.56
N TRP A 301 1.59 6.90 -20.34
CA TRP A 301 0.74 5.74 -20.05
C TRP A 301 -0.74 6.03 -20.31
N LEU A 302 -1.22 7.20 -19.88
CA LEU A 302 -2.62 7.59 -20.07
C LEU A 302 -2.99 7.66 -21.55
N ARG A 303 -2.08 8.21 -22.37
CA ARG A 303 -2.24 8.25 -23.83
C ARG A 303 -2.42 6.84 -24.42
N ASP A 304 -1.57 5.89 -24.01
CA ASP A 304 -1.64 4.50 -24.49
C ASP A 304 -2.97 3.81 -24.12
N GLN A 305 -3.70 4.29 -23.11
CA GLN A 305 -5.03 3.73 -22.78
C GLN A 305 -6.13 4.16 -23.76
N PHE A 306 -5.91 5.22 -24.53
CA PHE A 306 -6.93 5.82 -25.41
C PHE A 306 -6.53 5.85 -26.89
N GLU A 307 -5.27 5.59 -27.23
CA GLU A 307 -4.76 5.54 -28.61
C GLU A 307 -4.50 4.10 -29.12
N GLY A 308 -4.93 3.09 -28.37
CA GLY A 308 -4.79 1.66 -28.67
C GLY A 308 -5.65 1.14 -29.82
#